data_AF-A0A498Q1U9-F1
#
_entry.id   AF-A0A498Q1U9-F1
#
_cell.length_a   1.000
_cell.length_b   1.000
_cell.length_c   1.000
_cell.angle_alpha   90.00
_cell.angle_beta   90.00
_cell.angle_gamma   90.00
#
_symmetry.space_group_name_H-M   'P 1'
#
loop_
_entity.id
_entity.type
_entity.pdbx_description
1 polymer ?
#
loop_
_entity_poly.entity_id
_entity_poly.type
_entity_poly.pdbx_seq_one_letter_code
_entity_poly.pdbx_strand_id
1 'polypeptide(L)'
;MAGTLAGVSVGGFGGLGGASNVTAGAGGQGGEAAALVGAGIGGGGGQGGFGNGTGGNGGAAGQGVALTGLGVGGVGGFGGDSVTGTGGNGGAGGDAGGFLALNFAGNGANAGQGTGGPANGGNGGDVGLVNNGAFTPTLYGFGGNGGNGVNGGTGGTGGTGGILGGANGTNGSP
;
A
#
# COMPACT_ATOMS: atom_id res chain seq x y z
N MET A 1 12.77 5.09 7.42
CA MET A 1 11.90 5.03 8.62
C MET A 1 12.03 6.35 9.37
N ALA A 2 10.90 7.00 9.70
CA ALA A 2 10.84 8.18 10.55
C ALA A 2 10.19 7.84 11.90
N GLY A 3 10.67 8.43 13.00
CA GLY A 3 10.19 8.12 14.34
C GLY A 3 10.11 9.36 15.23
N THR A 4 9.09 9.45 16.09
CA THR A 4 9.02 10.48 17.14
C THR A 4 8.53 9.92 18.47
N LEU A 5 9.00 10.50 19.57
CA LEU A 5 8.48 10.20 20.90
C LEU A 5 7.12 10.86 21.11
N ALA A 6 6.99 12.13 20.71
CA ALA A 6 5.75 12.89 20.80
C ALA A 6 5.59 13.75 19.54
N GLY A 7 4.41 13.67 18.92
CA GLY A 7 4.06 14.48 17.75
C GLY A 7 3.80 13.63 16.51
N VAL A 8 4.10 14.19 15.34
CA VAL A 8 3.79 13.58 14.04
C VAL A 8 5.08 13.13 13.37
N SER A 9 5.10 11.87 12.92
CA SER A 9 6.11 11.32 12.04
C SER A 9 5.48 10.95 10.70
N VAL A 10 6.17 11.28 9.61
CA VAL A 10 5.67 11.03 8.25
C VAL A 10 6.75 10.33 7.43
N GLY A 11 6.36 9.25 6.78
CA GLY A 11 7.19 8.50 5.87
C GLY A 11 7.26 9.19 4.51
N GLY A 12 8.45 9.17 3.89
CA GLY A 12 8.62 9.72 2.55
C GLY A 12 7.87 8.91 1.49
N PHE A 13 7.42 9.55 0.42
CA PHE A 13 6.85 8.84 -0.72
C PHE A 13 7.92 8.02 -1.46
N GLY A 14 7.50 6.91 -2.06
CA GLY A 14 8.30 6.15 -2.98
C GLY A 14 8.54 6.89 -4.30
N GLY A 15 9.73 6.73 -4.88
CA GLY A 15 10.07 7.34 -6.16
C GLY A 15 9.31 6.73 -7.34
N LEU A 16 9.13 7.49 -8.42
CA LEU A 16 8.51 6.99 -9.64
C LEU A 16 9.43 6.01 -10.38
N GLY A 17 8.84 4.97 -10.98
CA GLY A 17 9.53 4.04 -11.85
C GLY A 17 9.94 4.66 -13.19
N GLY A 18 11.12 4.30 -13.68
CA GLY A 18 11.63 4.81 -14.96
C GLY A 18 10.92 4.20 -16.18
N ALA A 19 10.72 4.99 -17.23
CA ALA A 19 10.17 4.48 -18.49
C ALA A 19 11.18 3.64 -19.27
N SER A 20 10.70 2.69 -20.08
CA SER A 20 11.56 1.77 -20.84
C SER A 20 10.90 1.25 -22.12
N ASN A 21 11.71 0.87 -23.11
CA ASN A 21 11.22 0.21 -24.33
C ASN A 21 11.03 -1.31 -24.16
N VAL A 22 11.45 -1.89 -23.04
CA VAL A 22 11.28 -3.32 -22.74
C VAL A 22 10.43 -3.43 -21.47
N THR A 23 11.06 -3.63 -20.31
CA THR A 23 10.41 -3.59 -19.00
C THR A 23 10.72 -2.28 -18.31
N ALA A 24 9.68 -1.58 -17.85
CA ALA A 24 9.83 -0.34 -17.09
C ALA A 24 10.28 -0.59 -15.64
N GLY A 25 10.85 0.45 -15.04
CA GLY A 25 11.26 0.43 -13.64
C GLY A 25 10.05 0.36 -12.71
N ALA A 26 10.17 -0.40 -11.62
CA ALA A 26 9.18 -0.38 -10.56
C ALA A 26 9.18 0.95 -9.80
N GLY A 27 8.04 1.30 -9.22
CA GLY A 27 7.95 2.37 -8.24
C GLY A 27 8.70 2.01 -6.96
N GLY A 28 9.31 3.01 -6.33
CA GLY A 28 9.97 2.88 -5.04
C GLY A 28 8.97 2.63 -3.91
N GLN A 29 9.44 2.03 -2.82
CA GLN A 29 8.61 1.83 -1.65
C GLN A 29 8.40 3.14 -0.88
N GLY A 30 7.21 3.27 -0.29
CA GLY A 30 6.92 4.31 0.69
C GLY A 30 7.69 4.09 1.99
N GLY A 31 8.08 5.17 2.65
CA GLY A 31 8.77 5.13 3.93
C GLY A 31 7.82 4.85 5.08
N GLU A 32 8.30 4.11 6.07
CA GLU A 32 7.57 3.86 7.31
C GLU A 32 7.66 5.04 8.29
N ALA A 33 6.64 5.19 9.14
CA ALA A 33 6.60 6.17 10.21
C ALA A 33 6.03 5.59 11.52
N ALA A 34 6.62 5.99 12.64
CA ALA A 34 6.18 5.57 13.97
C ALA A 34 6.17 6.71 15.01
N ALA A 35 5.14 6.76 15.84
CA ALA A 35 5.08 7.64 17.01
C ALA A 35 4.80 6.84 18.29
N LEU A 36 5.42 7.22 19.42
CA LEU A 36 4.98 6.68 20.71
C LEU A 36 3.66 7.34 21.14
N VAL A 37 3.61 8.67 21.12
CA VAL A 37 2.40 9.46 21.34
C VAL A 37 2.20 10.43 20.19
N GLY A 38 1.06 10.35 19.51
CA GLY A 38 0.73 11.22 18.39
C GLY A 38 0.39 10.44 17.13
N ALA A 39 1.01 10.77 16.00
CA ALA A 39 0.67 10.16 14.71
C ALA A 39 1.89 9.59 13.97
N GLY A 40 1.74 8.36 13.49
CA GLY A 40 2.65 7.73 12.53
C GLY A 40 1.95 7.56 11.19
N ILE A 41 2.42 8.25 10.16
CA ILE A 41 1.81 8.26 8.83
C ILE A 41 2.80 7.69 7.82
N GLY A 42 2.53 6.51 7.31
CA GLY A 42 3.31 5.86 6.27
C GLY A 42 3.26 6.61 4.95
N GLY A 43 4.37 6.60 4.22
CA GLY A 43 4.48 7.21 2.91
C GLY A 43 3.80 6.35 1.83
N GLY A 44 3.25 6.99 0.80
CA GLY A 44 2.70 6.27 -0.34
C GLY A 44 3.77 5.57 -1.18
N GLY A 45 3.41 4.46 -1.82
CA GLY A 45 4.25 3.78 -2.80
C GLY A 45 4.37 4.58 -4.10
N GLY A 46 5.53 4.48 -4.77
CA GLY A 46 5.77 5.12 -6.05
C GLY A 46 5.01 4.44 -7.18
N GLN A 47 4.60 5.20 -8.20
CA GLN A 47 4.00 4.60 -9.39
C GLN A 47 5.05 3.83 -10.20
N GLY A 48 4.64 2.73 -10.81
CA GLY A 48 5.45 2.00 -11.77
C GLY A 48 5.66 2.79 -13.06
N GLY A 49 6.80 2.56 -13.72
CA GLY A 49 7.15 3.24 -14.96
C GLY A 49 6.33 2.77 -16.15
N PHE A 50 6.21 3.61 -17.17
CA PHE A 50 5.60 3.25 -18.44
C PHE A 50 6.55 2.40 -19.30
N GLY A 51 6.06 1.25 -19.80
CA GLY A 51 6.85 0.34 -20.62
C GLY A 51 6.28 0.14 -22.02
N ASN A 52 7.09 0.10 -23.07
CA ASN A 52 6.57 -0.35 -24.36
C ASN A 52 6.16 -1.83 -24.32
N GLY A 53 6.99 -2.69 -23.71
CA GLY A 53 6.72 -4.13 -23.56
C GLY A 53 6.03 -4.50 -22.24
N THR A 54 6.56 -4.08 -21.10
CA THR A 54 5.96 -4.37 -19.79
C THR A 54 6.02 -3.14 -18.89
N GLY A 55 4.87 -2.77 -18.33
CA GLY A 55 4.77 -1.69 -17.34
C GLY A 55 5.49 -2.06 -16.04
N GLY A 56 6.04 -1.06 -15.35
CA GLY A 56 6.69 -1.26 -14.06
C GLY A 56 5.66 -1.53 -12.97
N ASN A 57 5.98 -2.36 -11.98
CA ASN A 57 5.08 -2.54 -10.84
C ASN A 57 5.03 -1.28 -9.99
N GLY A 58 3.88 -1.02 -9.37
CA GLY A 58 3.76 -0.02 -8.32
C GLY A 58 4.52 -0.42 -7.06
N GLY A 59 5.05 0.57 -6.35
CA GLY A 59 5.73 0.37 -5.08
C GLY A 59 4.76 0.07 -3.95
N ALA A 60 5.17 -0.78 -3.00
CA ALA A 60 4.45 -0.93 -1.74
C ALA A 60 4.49 0.39 -0.94
N ALA A 61 3.43 0.68 -0.22
CA ALA A 61 3.41 1.81 0.69
C ALA A 61 4.09 1.49 2.04
N GLY A 62 4.46 2.53 2.76
CA GLY A 62 5.03 2.42 4.09
C GLY A 62 3.97 2.24 5.18
N GLN A 63 4.35 1.58 6.26
CA GLN A 63 3.53 1.42 7.46
C GLN A 63 3.44 2.74 8.25
N GLY A 64 2.29 2.99 8.88
CA GLY A 64 2.13 4.06 9.87
C GLY A 64 1.65 3.56 11.21
N VAL A 65 2.46 3.74 12.26
CA VAL A 65 2.17 3.21 13.60
C VAL A 65 2.17 4.33 14.65
N ALA A 66 1.22 4.29 15.58
CA ALA A 66 1.28 5.08 16.81
C ALA A 66 0.92 4.21 18.01
N LEU A 67 1.78 4.10 19.04
CA LEU A 67 1.40 3.32 20.23
C LEU A 67 0.13 3.90 20.88
N THR A 68 0.04 5.22 20.97
CA THR A 68 -1.19 5.95 21.35
C THR A 68 -1.41 7.13 20.40
N GLY A 69 -2.62 7.26 19.86
CA GLY A 69 -3.01 8.34 18.95
C GLY A 69 -3.55 7.84 17.60
N LEU A 70 -2.80 8.04 16.51
CA LEU A 70 -3.24 7.77 15.14
C LEU A 70 -2.18 7.01 14.32
N GLY A 71 -2.52 5.81 13.83
CA GLY A 71 -1.72 5.08 12.83
C GLY A 71 -2.35 5.19 11.45
N VAL A 72 -1.59 5.61 10.43
CA VAL A 72 -2.09 5.70 9.05
C VAL A 72 -1.11 5.05 8.08
N GLY A 73 -1.51 3.96 7.45
CA GLY A 73 -0.73 3.32 6.40
C GLY A 73 -0.76 4.11 5.10
N GLY A 74 0.34 4.06 4.34
CA GLY A 74 0.42 4.73 3.03
C GLY A 74 -0.43 4.02 1.97
N VAL A 75 -0.80 4.73 0.90
CA VAL A 75 -1.47 4.10 -0.27
C VAL A 75 -0.42 3.47 -1.20
N GLY A 76 -0.71 2.28 -1.73
CA GLY A 76 0.15 1.62 -2.72
C GLY A 76 0.35 2.46 -3.98
N GLY A 77 1.43 2.22 -4.70
CA GLY A 77 1.69 2.87 -5.99
C GLY A 77 0.94 2.19 -7.13
N PHE A 78 0.41 2.93 -8.10
CA PHE A 78 -0.21 2.32 -9.29
C PHE A 78 0.81 1.54 -10.12
N GLY A 79 0.36 0.45 -10.74
CA GLY A 79 1.11 -0.21 -11.80
C GLY A 79 1.29 0.73 -13.00
N GLY A 80 2.44 0.64 -13.65
CA GLY A 80 2.73 1.42 -14.85
C GLY A 80 2.04 0.82 -16.08
N ASP A 81 1.60 1.66 -16.99
CA ASP A 81 0.97 1.21 -18.23
C ASP A 81 1.99 0.64 -19.22
N SER A 82 1.47 -0.07 -20.22
CA SER A 82 2.23 -0.49 -21.39
C SER A 82 1.45 -0.41 -22.70
N VAL A 83 2.17 -0.36 -23.82
CA VAL A 83 1.57 -0.22 -25.16
C VAL A 83 1.35 -1.55 -25.85
N THR A 84 2.34 -2.43 -25.80
CA THR A 84 2.34 -3.67 -26.61
C THR A 84 2.32 -4.95 -25.78
N GLY A 85 2.50 -4.86 -24.46
CA GLY A 85 2.44 -6.02 -23.57
C GLY A 85 1.70 -5.74 -22.28
N THR A 86 2.14 -6.38 -21.20
CA THR A 86 1.41 -6.43 -19.92
C THR A 86 1.69 -5.18 -19.09
N GLY A 87 0.66 -4.58 -18.51
CA GLY A 87 0.83 -3.50 -17.54
C GLY A 87 1.48 -4.00 -16.24
N GLY A 88 1.91 -3.08 -15.39
CA GLY A 88 2.49 -3.40 -14.10
C GLY A 88 1.43 -3.77 -13.06
N ASN A 89 1.81 -4.57 -12.07
CA ASN A 89 0.94 -4.83 -10.93
C ASN A 89 0.83 -3.58 -10.03
N GLY A 90 -0.31 -3.41 -9.37
CA GLY A 90 -0.49 -2.41 -8.33
C GLY A 90 0.32 -2.74 -7.07
N GLY A 91 0.79 -1.69 -6.38
CA GLY A 91 1.49 -1.81 -5.11
C GLY A 91 0.53 -2.04 -3.95
N ALA A 92 1.01 -2.77 -2.93
CA ALA A 92 0.26 -2.99 -1.71
C ALA A 92 0.14 -1.69 -0.88
N GLY A 93 -1.00 -1.52 -0.22
CA GLY A 93 -1.20 -0.51 0.81
C GLY A 93 -0.39 -0.81 2.07
N GLY A 94 -0.06 0.22 2.82
CA GLY A 94 0.69 0.12 4.06
C GLY A 94 -0.22 -0.26 5.22
N ASP A 95 0.30 -1.06 6.13
CA ASP A 95 -0.42 -1.38 7.36
C ASP A 95 -0.50 -0.17 8.29
N ALA A 96 -1.49 -0.19 9.18
CA ALA A 96 -1.59 0.76 10.29
C ALA A 96 -1.64 0.02 11.62
N GLY A 97 -1.07 0.59 12.68
CA GLY A 97 -1.06 -0.09 13.98
C GLY A 97 -0.91 0.84 15.18
N GLY A 98 -1.36 0.35 16.34
CA GLY A 98 -1.27 1.07 17.59
C GLY A 98 -2.10 0.44 18.71
N PHE A 99 -1.57 0.45 19.94
CA PHE A 99 -2.24 -0.20 21.07
C PHE A 99 -3.50 0.57 21.49
N LEU A 100 -3.37 1.88 21.74
CA LEU A 100 -4.48 2.78 22.05
C LEU A 100 -4.56 3.87 20.99
N ALA A 101 -4.76 3.45 19.75
CA ALA A 101 -4.82 4.34 18.59
C ALA A 101 -6.04 4.05 17.72
N LEU A 102 -6.46 5.07 16.97
CA LEU A 102 -7.30 4.89 15.80
C LEU A 102 -6.41 4.62 14.61
N ASN A 103 -6.75 3.60 13.81
CA ASN A 103 -5.89 3.15 12.74
C ASN A 103 -6.62 3.17 11.38
N PHE A 104 -5.92 3.59 10.34
CA PHE A 104 -6.40 3.57 8.96
C PHE A 104 -5.33 2.97 8.09
N ALA A 105 -5.51 1.72 7.69
CA ALA A 105 -4.58 1.09 6.79
C ALA A 105 -4.77 1.62 5.36
N GLY A 106 -3.71 1.60 4.58
CA GLY A 106 -3.71 2.18 3.25
C GLY A 106 -4.32 1.26 2.20
N ASN A 107 -4.91 1.85 1.17
CA ASN A 107 -5.44 1.08 0.05
C ASN A 107 -4.30 0.54 -0.82
N GLY A 108 -4.51 -0.66 -1.36
CA GLY A 108 -3.74 -1.16 -2.49
C GLY A 108 -4.10 -0.39 -3.76
N ALA A 109 -3.17 -0.35 -4.70
CA ALA A 109 -3.37 0.39 -5.95
C ALA A 109 -3.82 -0.50 -7.09
N ASN A 110 -4.38 0.11 -8.13
CA ASN A 110 -4.76 -0.60 -9.33
C ASN A 110 -3.53 -1.02 -10.14
N ALA A 111 -3.69 -2.09 -10.90
CA ALA A 111 -2.77 -2.46 -11.97
C ALA A 111 -2.70 -1.37 -13.06
N GLY A 112 -1.60 -1.34 -13.79
CA GLY A 112 -1.44 -0.55 -15.00
C GLY A 112 -2.07 -1.25 -16.20
N GLN A 113 -2.50 -0.47 -17.18
CA GLN A 113 -3.11 -0.94 -18.42
C GLN A 113 -2.08 -1.54 -19.38
N GLY A 114 -2.53 -2.39 -20.29
CA GLY A 114 -1.73 -2.92 -21.38
C GLY A 114 -2.58 -3.69 -22.39
N THR A 115 -2.01 -4.05 -23.53
CA THR A 115 -2.66 -4.94 -24.51
C THR A 115 -2.29 -6.41 -24.32
N GLY A 116 -1.30 -6.68 -23.47
CA GLY A 116 -0.80 -8.02 -23.15
C GLY A 116 -1.61 -8.71 -22.05
N GLY A 117 -0.96 -9.70 -21.42
CA GLY A 117 -1.57 -10.57 -20.40
C GLY A 117 -2.00 -9.86 -19.10
N PRO A 118 -2.45 -10.64 -18.11
CA PRO A 118 -3.08 -10.14 -16.89
C PRO A 118 -2.11 -9.32 -16.01
N ALA A 119 -2.62 -8.27 -15.36
CA ALA A 119 -1.91 -7.52 -14.32
C ALA A 119 -2.81 -7.35 -13.09
N ASN A 120 -2.25 -7.57 -11.91
CA ASN A 120 -3.00 -7.69 -10.67
C ASN A 120 -3.03 -6.37 -9.89
N GLY A 121 -4.14 -6.10 -9.22
CA GLY A 121 -4.22 -5.03 -8.24
C GLY A 121 -3.42 -5.36 -6.97
N GLY A 122 -3.00 -4.32 -6.25
CA GLY A 122 -2.32 -4.46 -4.97
C GLY A 122 -3.29 -4.73 -3.82
N ASN A 123 -2.85 -5.47 -2.81
CA ASN A 123 -3.65 -5.70 -1.61
C ASN A 123 -3.74 -4.42 -0.76
N GLY A 124 -4.86 -4.25 -0.06
CA GLY A 124 -4.97 -3.23 0.99
C GLY A 124 -4.17 -3.63 2.23
N GLY A 125 -3.77 -2.63 3.02
CA GLY A 125 -3.07 -2.83 4.28
C GLY A 125 -4.00 -3.29 5.40
N ASP A 126 -3.43 -3.97 6.38
CA ASP A 126 -4.11 -4.44 7.57
C ASP A 126 -3.97 -3.46 8.75
N VAL A 127 -4.93 -3.53 9.67
CA VAL A 127 -4.90 -2.84 10.96
C VAL A 127 -4.38 -3.77 12.06
N GLY A 128 -3.10 -3.63 12.41
CA GLY A 128 -2.48 -4.41 13.46
C GLY A 128 -1.01 -4.08 13.73
N LEU A 129 -0.48 -4.72 14.75
CA LEU A 129 0.93 -4.66 15.12
C LEU A 129 1.61 -5.96 14.71
N VAL A 130 2.69 -5.86 13.93
CA VAL A 130 3.56 -7.00 13.66
C VAL A 130 4.55 -7.13 14.81
N ASN A 131 4.40 -8.17 15.63
CA ASN A 131 5.32 -8.50 16.71
C ASN A 131 6.01 -9.82 16.41
N ASN A 132 7.32 -9.78 16.16
CA ASN A 132 8.14 -10.97 15.94
C ASN A 132 7.59 -11.93 14.85
N GLY A 133 7.07 -11.35 13.76
CA GLY A 133 6.45 -12.09 12.65
C GLY A 133 5.01 -12.52 12.88
N ALA A 134 4.45 -12.32 14.08
CA ALA A 134 3.05 -12.56 14.38
C ALA A 134 2.25 -11.25 14.31
N PHE A 135 1.19 -11.24 13.51
CA PHE A 135 0.27 -10.12 13.43
C PHE A 135 -0.71 -10.13 14.60
N THR A 136 -0.74 -9.04 15.37
CA THR A 136 -1.71 -8.81 16.45
C THR A 136 -2.64 -7.68 16.05
N PRO A 137 -3.91 -7.95 15.73
CA PRO A 137 -4.82 -6.89 15.32
C PRO A 137 -5.08 -5.92 16.48
N THR A 138 -5.28 -4.64 16.16
CA THR A 138 -5.44 -3.59 17.16
C THR A 138 -6.92 -3.34 17.49
N LEU A 139 -7.19 -2.60 18.58
CA LEU A 139 -8.56 -2.42 19.07
C LEU A 139 -9.49 -1.77 18.03
N TYR A 140 -9.06 -0.64 17.44
CA TYR A 140 -9.87 0.13 16.49
C TYR A 140 -9.12 0.43 15.21
N GLY A 141 -9.79 0.29 14.07
CA GLY A 141 -9.32 0.83 12.81
C GLY A 141 -9.92 0.19 11.57
N PHE A 142 -9.72 0.83 10.42
CA PHE A 142 -10.27 0.43 9.13
C PHE A 142 -9.18 -0.16 8.25
N GLY A 143 -9.42 -1.36 7.72
CA GLY A 143 -8.55 -1.99 6.74
C GLY A 143 -8.59 -1.26 5.40
N GLY A 144 -7.50 -1.33 4.63
CA GLY A 144 -7.42 -0.72 3.31
C GLY A 144 -8.15 -1.55 2.25
N ASN A 145 -8.74 -0.91 1.25
CA ASN A 145 -9.30 -1.61 0.10
C ASN A 145 -8.20 -2.17 -0.80
N GLY A 146 -8.45 -3.31 -1.43
CA GLY A 146 -7.61 -3.82 -2.52
C GLY A 146 -7.81 -3.01 -3.80
N GLY A 147 -6.77 -2.93 -4.62
CA GLY A 147 -6.82 -2.32 -5.94
C GLY A 147 -7.33 -3.28 -7.01
N ASN A 148 -7.78 -2.75 -8.13
CA ASN A 148 -8.32 -3.53 -9.24
C ASN A 148 -7.21 -4.14 -10.11
N GLY A 149 -7.43 -5.36 -10.58
CA GLY A 149 -6.70 -5.98 -11.68
C GLY A 149 -7.20 -5.50 -13.04
N VAL A 150 -6.50 -5.91 -14.10
CA VAL A 150 -6.89 -5.67 -15.48
C VAL A 150 -6.55 -6.87 -16.37
N ASN A 151 -7.24 -7.00 -17.50
CA ASN A 151 -7.00 -8.01 -18.54
C ASN A 151 -7.01 -9.45 -18.00
N GLY A 152 -7.92 -9.75 -17.06
CA GLY A 152 -8.02 -11.05 -16.40
C GLY A 152 -7.05 -11.23 -15.23
N GLY A 153 -6.34 -10.17 -14.82
CA GLY A 153 -5.61 -10.13 -13.57
C GLY A 153 -6.55 -10.12 -12.37
N THR A 154 -6.05 -10.51 -11.21
CA THR A 154 -6.85 -10.52 -9.99
C THR A 154 -6.89 -9.14 -9.35
N GLY A 155 -8.03 -8.76 -8.79
CA GLY A 155 -8.07 -7.68 -7.80
C GLY A 155 -7.28 -8.05 -6.55
N GLY A 156 -6.74 -7.04 -5.87
CA GLY A 156 -6.10 -7.21 -4.58
C GLY A 156 -7.11 -7.52 -3.48
N THR A 157 -6.65 -8.23 -2.45
CA THR A 157 -7.48 -8.47 -1.26
C THR A 157 -7.61 -7.19 -0.44
N GLY A 158 -8.79 -6.94 0.10
CA GLY A 158 -8.97 -5.92 1.13
C GLY A 158 -8.30 -6.35 2.44
N GLY A 159 -7.75 -5.37 3.17
CA GLY A 159 -7.12 -5.59 4.46
C GLY A 159 -8.12 -5.66 5.62
N THR A 160 -7.64 -6.14 6.75
CA THR A 160 -8.40 -6.42 7.96
C THR A 160 -8.50 -5.17 8.83
N GLY A 161 -9.70 -4.92 9.38
CA GLY A 161 -9.94 -3.86 10.36
C GLY A 161 -9.63 -4.26 11.81
N GLY A 162 -9.91 -3.36 12.74
CA GLY A 162 -9.69 -3.57 14.17
C GLY A 162 -10.68 -4.54 14.82
N ILE A 163 -10.27 -5.15 15.94
CA ILE A 163 -11.02 -6.23 16.62
C ILE A 163 -12.32 -5.73 17.26
N LEU A 164 -12.29 -4.55 17.89
CA LEU A 164 -13.44 -3.98 18.59
C LEU A 164 -14.26 -3.03 17.72
N GLY A 165 -13.68 -2.50 16.64
CA GLY A 165 -14.39 -1.63 15.71
C GLY A 165 -13.58 -1.20 14.50
N GLY A 166 -14.30 -1.05 13.38
CA GLY A 166 -13.78 -0.64 12.09
C GLY A 166 -13.95 -1.74 11.04
N ALA A 167 -14.23 -1.35 9.80
CA ALA A 167 -14.55 -2.27 8.72
C ALA A 167 -13.27 -2.85 8.09
N ASN A 168 -13.38 -4.08 7.60
CA ASN A 168 -12.42 -4.62 6.64
C ASN A 168 -12.53 -3.85 5.31
N GLY A 169 -11.43 -3.77 4.59
CA GLY A 169 -11.42 -3.26 3.23
C GLY A 169 -12.13 -4.20 2.27
N THR A 170 -12.62 -3.63 1.17
CA THR A 170 -13.19 -4.41 0.07
C THR A 170 -12.11 -4.96 -0.84
N ASN A 171 -12.31 -6.15 -1.40
CA ASN A 171 -11.47 -6.65 -2.48
C ASN A 171 -11.61 -5.78 -3.72
N GLY A 172 -10.53 -5.65 -4.49
CA GLY A 172 -10.57 -5.04 -5.81
C GLY A 172 -11.26 -5.94 -6.83
N SER A 173 -11.72 -5.32 -7.92
CA SER A 173 -12.25 -6.07 -9.06
C SER A 173 -11.11 -6.75 -9.84
N PRO A 174 -11.36 -7.92 -10.47
CA PRO A 174 -10.48 -8.44 -11.51
C PRO A 174 -10.51 -7.58 -12.79
#